data_AF-N9TNJ5-F1
#
_entry.id   AF-N9TNJ5-F1
#
_cell.length_a   1.000
_cell.length_b   1.000
_cell.length_c   1.000
_cell.angle_alpha   90.00
_cell.angle_beta   90.00
_cell.angle_gamma   90.00
#
_symmetry.space_group_name_H-M   'P 1'
#
loop_
_entity.id
_entity.type
_entity.pdbx_description
1 polymer ?
#
loop_
_entity_poly.entity_id
_entity_poly.type
_entity_poly.pdbx_seq_one_letter_code
_entity_poly.pdbx_strand_id
1 'polypeptide(L)' 'MMAGPPFSISTQQLQDYYSSEYNIQPLDSQTELLKGKVNAQEKIWLLKK' A
#
# COMPACT_ATOMS: atom_id res chain seq x y z
N MET A 1 14.03 1.94 -10.48
CA MET A 1 13.30 1.06 -9.53
C MET A 1 11.96 0.70 -10.18
N MET A 2 11.48 -0.55 -10.19
CA MET A 2 11.75 -1.61 -9.20
C MET A 2 12.03 -3.00 -9.77
N ALA A 3 12.99 -3.68 -9.14
CA ALA A 3 12.96 -5.13 -8.97
C ALA A 3 11.84 -5.46 -7.96
N GLY A 4 10.96 -6.39 -8.32
CA GLY A 4 9.95 -7.00 -7.45
C GLY A 4 10.16 -8.52 -7.36
N PRO A 5 9.13 -9.31 -7.01
CA PRO A 5 8.01 -8.96 -6.14
C PRO A 5 8.35 -9.11 -4.63
N PRO A 6 7.58 -8.45 -3.74
CA PRO A 6 6.49 -7.52 -4.05
C PRO A 6 6.99 -6.17 -4.58
N PHE A 7 6.18 -5.49 -5.39
CA PHE A 7 6.45 -4.12 -5.84
C PHE A 7 5.91 -3.13 -4.80
N SER A 8 6.64 -2.05 -4.53
CA SER A 8 6.18 -1.00 -3.62
C SER A 8 5.24 -0.04 -4.36
N ILE A 9 4.11 0.25 -3.72
CA ILE A 9 3.13 1.24 -4.17
C ILE A 9 3.09 2.40 -3.17
N SER A 10 2.98 3.62 -3.68
CA SER A 10 2.75 4.81 -2.85
C SER A 10 1.27 5.01 -2.55
N THR A 11 0.96 5.79 -1.50
CA THR A 11 -0.42 6.21 -1.21
C THR A 11 -1.03 7.00 -2.38
N GLN A 12 -0.22 7.79 -3.11
CA GLN A 12 -0.72 8.52 -4.28
C GLN A 12 -1.18 7.57 -5.37
N GLN A 13 -0.40 6.52 -5.68
CA GLN A 13 -0.81 5.52 -6.67
C GLN A 13 -2.09 4.79 -6.26
N LEU A 14 -2.25 4.47 -4.97
CA LEU A 14 -3.51 3.91 -4.45
C LEU A 14 -4.70 4.83 -4.75
N GLN A 15 -4.54 6.14 -4.52
CA GLN A 15 -5.58 7.13 -4.82
C GLN A 15 -5.85 7.22 -6.33
N ASP A 16 -4.80 7.33 -7.14
CA ASP A 16 -4.91 7.41 -8.60
C ASP A 16 -5.64 6.20 -9.20
N TYR A 17 -5.48 5.02 -8.61
CA TYR A 17 -6.09 3.78 -9.09
C TYR A 17 -7.53 3.56 -8.63
N TYR A 18 -7.88 3.96 -7.40
CA TYR A 18 -9.15 3.52 -6.79
C TYR A 18 -10.10 4.64 -6.38
N SER A 19 -9.64 5.91 -6.29
CA SER A 19 -10.46 7.00 -5.73
C SER A 19 -11.63 7.42 -6.62
N SER A 20 -11.60 7.10 -7.91
CA SER A 20 -12.71 7.39 -8.83
C SER A 20 -13.95 6.52 -8.57
N GLU A 21 -13.77 5.34 -7.97
CA GLU A 21 -14.84 4.37 -7.74
C GLU A 21 -15.08 4.05 -6.27
N TYR A 22 -14.12 4.31 -5.39
CA TYR A 22 -14.16 3.91 -3.99
C TYR A 22 -13.75 5.06 -3.08
N ASN A 23 -14.45 5.18 -1.95
CA ASN A 23 -13.90 5.82 -0.77
C ASN A 23 -12.85 4.88 -0.14
N ILE A 24 -11.62 5.38 0.01
CA ILE A 24 -10.48 4.61 0.49
C ILE A 24 -10.22 4.99 1.95
N GLN A 25 -10.45 4.06 2.87
CA GLN A 25 -10.25 4.27 4.30
C GLN A 25 -9.04 3.46 4.79
N PRO A 26 -8.00 4.09 5.38
CA PRO A 26 -6.94 3.35 6.05
C PRO A 26 -7.51 2.64 7.28
N LEU A 27 -7.18 1.36 7.43
CA LEU A 27 -7.59 0.55 8.58
C LEU A 27 -6.44 0.30 9.55
N ASP A 28 -5.26 -0.03 9.03
CA ASP A 28 -4.11 -0.34 9.85
C ASP A 28 -2.80 -0.10 9.10
N SER A 29 -1.71 0.07 9.85
CA SER A 29 -0.37 0.14 9.31
C SER A 29 0.66 -0.37 10.32
N GLN A 30 1.57 -1.22 9.85
CA GLN A 30 2.67 -1.71 10.65
C GLN A 30 4.01 -1.56 9.93
N THR A 31 5.06 -1.38 10.71
CA THR A 31 6.43 -1.43 10.18
C THR A 31 6.89 -2.89 10.19
N GLU A 32 7.48 -3.33 9.09
CA GLU A 32 8.03 -4.66 8.95
C GLU A 32 9.43 -4.64 8.32
N LEU A 33 10.18 -5.73 8.53
CA LEU A 33 11.44 -5.96 7.84
C LEU A 33 11.21 -7.00 6.73
N LEU A 34 10.83 -6.51 5.55
CA LEU A 34 10.46 -7.34 4.41
C LEU A 34 11.64 -8.23 3.98
N LYS A 35 11.43 -9.55 4.03
CA LYS A 35 12.45 -10.60 3.78
C LYS A 35 13.73 -10.43 4.61
N GLY A 36 13.65 -9.78 5.77
CA GLY A 36 14.81 -9.53 6.62
C GLY A 36 15.81 -8.49 6.08
N LYS A 37 15.46 -7.76 5.01
CA LYS A 37 16.42 -6.92 4.25
C LYS A 37 15.98 -5.48 4.07
N VAL A 38 14.68 -5.21 4.05
CA VAL A 38 14.14 -3.90 3.68
C VAL A 38 13.16 -3.44 4.75
N ASN A 39 13.40 -2.28 5.35
CA ASN A 39 12.40 -1.63 6.19
C ASN A 39 11.22 -1.22 5.30
N ALA A 40 10.06 -1.78 5.57
CA ALA A 40 8.84 -1.56 4.81
C ALA A 40 7.69 -1.18 5.75
N GLN A 41 6.65 -0.60 5.15
CA GLN A 41 5.38 -0.37 5.83
C GLN A 41 4.31 -1.22 5.15
N GLU A 42 3.78 -2.18 5.88
CA GLU A 42 2.55 -2.86 5.50
C GLU A 42 1.37 -2.01 5.92
N LYS A 43 0.38 -1.88 5.04
CA LYS A 43 -0.79 -1.03 5.25
C LYS A 43 -2.03 -1.74 4.74
N ILE A 44 -3.11 -1.59 5.47
CA ILE A 44 -4.42 -2.16 5.14
C ILE A 44 -5.38 -1.02 4.87
N TRP A 45 -6.09 -1.09 3.74
CA TRP A 45 -7.13 -0.14 3.35
C TRP A 45 -8.44 -0.86 3.06
N LEU A 46 -9.55 -0.25 3.49
CA LEU A 46 -10.90 -0.61 3.09
C LEU A 46 -11.31 0.25 1.89
N LEU A 47 -11.72 -0.42 0.81
CA LEU A 47 -12.29 0.22 -0.38
C LEU A 47 -13.80 0.03 -0.33
N LYS A 48 -14.56 1.13 -0.21
CA LYS A 48 -16.02 1.11 -0.09
C LYS A 48 -16.64 2.00 -1.17
N LYS A 49 -17.64 1.48 -1.90
CA LYS A 49 -18.45 2.26 -2.84
C LYS A 49 -19.52 3.08 -2.10
#